data_AF-A0A662V9H6-F1
#
_entry.id   AF-A0A662V9H6-F1
#
_cell.length_a   1.000
_cell.length_b   1.000
_cell.length_c   1.000
_cell.angle_alpha   90.00
_cell.angle_beta   90.00
_cell.angle_gamma   90.00
#
_symmetry.space_group_name_H-M   'P 1'
#
loop_
_entity.id
_entity.type
_entity.pdbx_description
1 polymer ?
#
loop_
_entity_poly.entity_id
_entity_poly.type
_entity_poly.pdbx_seq_one_letter_code
_entity_poly.pdbx_strand_id
1 'polypeptide(L)'
;EDVVKVLKETPRIVLANSKRTSIRSTAELVELSRDLGRLRYDIPELVIWEDLIHVDGDEVVLIQAVHQESIVIPENIDAIRALTGLASKWDSIRMTDESLGLLRGELIG
;
A
#
# COMPACT_ATOMS: atom_id res chain seq x y z
N GLU A 1 -8.29 -17.45 -0.92
CA GLU A 1 -8.79 -16.41 -1.85
C GLU A 1 -9.35 -15.20 -1.13
N ASP A 2 -10.14 -15.37 -0.07
CA ASP A 2 -10.73 -14.25 0.69
C ASP A 2 -9.71 -13.26 1.26
N VAL A 3 -8.58 -13.74 1.79
CA VAL A 3 -7.49 -12.88 2.31
C VAL A 3 -6.96 -11.94 1.21
N VAL A 4 -6.60 -12.50 0.05
CA VAL A 4 -6.08 -11.71 -1.08
C VAL A 4 -7.11 -10.67 -1.54
N LYS A 5 -8.39 -11.06 -1.61
CA LYS A 5 -9.47 -10.15 -1.99
C LYS A 5 -9.57 -8.95 -1.03
N VAL A 6 -9.60 -9.20 0.28
CA VAL A 6 -9.67 -8.14 1.29
C VAL A 6 -8.45 -7.22 1.21
N LEU A 7 -7.25 -7.77 1.02
CA LEU A 7 -6.04 -6.97 0.87
C LEU A 7 -6.08 -6.09 -0.39
N LYS A 8 -6.60 -6.58 -1.52
CA LYS A 8 -6.78 -5.78 -2.76
C LYS A 8 -7.79 -4.64 -2.60
N GLU A 9 -8.81 -4.84 -1.76
CA GLU A 9 -9.88 -3.85 -1.53
C GLU A 9 -9.52 -2.81 -0.45
N THR A 10 -8.48 -3.06 0.35
CA THR A 10 -8.08 -2.19 1.45
C THR A 10 -7.27 -0.99 0.95
N PRO A 11 -7.65 0.26 1.29
CA PRO A 11 -6.85 1.45 0.95
C PRO A 11 -5.44 1.38 1.51
N ARG A 12 -4.47 1.93 0.77
CA ARG A 12 -3.05 1.98 1.17
C ARG A 12 -2.39 0.62 1.35
N ILE A 13 -2.98 -0.43 0.79
CA ILE A 13 -2.35 -1.74 0.59
C ILE A 13 -2.28 -2.01 -0.90
N VAL A 14 -1.10 -2.43 -1.35
CA VAL A 14 -0.86 -2.84 -2.74
C VAL A 14 -0.18 -4.20 -2.77
N LEU A 15 -0.57 -5.01 -3.74
CA LEU A 15 -0.04 -6.36 -3.92
C LEU A 15 0.99 -6.36 -5.04
N ALA A 16 2.19 -6.85 -4.72
CA ALA A 16 3.21 -7.23 -5.69
C ALA A 16 3.13 -8.74 -5.96
N ASN A 17 3.60 -9.17 -7.13
CA ASN A 17 3.66 -10.59 -7.45
C ASN A 17 5.03 -10.90 -8.07
N SER A 18 5.91 -11.57 -7.32
CA SER A 18 7.32 -11.71 -7.69
C SER A 18 7.53 -12.53 -8.97
N LYS A 19 6.57 -13.42 -9.28
CA LYS A 19 6.56 -14.25 -10.49
C LYS A 19 6.07 -13.48 -11.72
N ARG A 20 5.17 -12.51 -11.55
CA ARG A 20 4.61 -11.69 -12.64
C ARG A 20 5.41 -10.43 -12.94
N THR A 21 5.87 -9.71 -11.91
CA THR A 21 6.37 -8.32 -12.05
C THR A 21 7.89 -8.20 -11.92
N SER A 22 8.60 -9.32 -11.73
CA SER A 22 10.06 -9.35 -11.42
C SER A 22 10.49 -8.58 -10.16
N ILE A 23 9.54 -8.02 -9.40
CA ILE A 23 9.79 -7.35 -8.13
C ILE A 23 10.00 -8.43 -7.07
N ARG A 24 11.27 -8.73 -6.76
CA ARG A 24 11.64 -9.81 -5.84
C ARG A 24 12.16 -9.33 -4.50
N SER A 25 12.55 -8.06 -4.41
CA SER A 25 13.08 -7.45 -3.19
C SER A 25 12.62 -5.99 -3.07
N THR A 26 13.00 -5.37 -1.96
CA THR A 26 12.77 -3.95 -1.71
C THR A 26 13.56 -3.04 -2.65
N ALA A 27 14.68 -3.50 -3.21
CA ALA A 27 15.46 -2.72 -4.16
C ALA A 27 14.68 -2.47 -5.46
N GLU A 28 14.03 -3.50 -6.02
CA GLU A 28 13.19 -3.34 -7.20
C GLU A 28 11.95 -2.49 -6.93
N LEU A 29 11.41 -2.49 -5.69
CA LEU A 29 10.32 -1.58 -5.30
C LEU A 29 10.75 -0.11 -5.36
N VAL A 30 11.92 0.20 -4.82
CA VAL A 30 12.46 1.57 -4.83
C VAL A 30 12.76 2.02 -6.26
N GLU A 31 13.37 1.17 -7.09
CA GLU A 31 13.62 1.49 -8.50
C GLU A 31 12.31 1.70 -9.27
N LEU A 32 11.31 0.82 -9.10
CA LEU A 32 9.98 1.03 -9.67
C LEU A 32 9.41 2.39 -9.27
N SER A 33 9.51 2.75 -7.98
CA SER A 33 8.98 4.02 -7.51
C SER A 33 9.69 5.23 -8.13
N ARG A 34 10.99 5.10 -8.46
CA ARG A 34 11.76 6.11 -9.19
C ARG A 34 11.30 6.20 -10.64
N ASP A 35 11.14 5.06 -11.32
CA ASP A 35 10.66 4.97 -12.71
C ASP A 35 9.25 5.54 -12.88
N LEU A 36 8.37 5.33 -11.90
CA LEU A 36 7.04 5.94 -11.83
C LEU A 36 7.07 7.45 -11.56
N GLY A 37 8.24 8.04 -11.28
CA GLY A 37 8.39 9.47 -11.01
C GLY A 37 7.75 9.92 -9.70
N ARG A 38 7.57 9.02 -8.73
CA ARG A 38 6.98 9.38 -7.43
C ARG A 38 7.91 10.37 -6.71
N LEU A 39 7.32 11.36 -6.05
CA LEU A 39 8.06 12.34 -5.26
C LEU A 39 8.94 11.60 -4.26
N ARG A 40 10.26 11.86 -4.28
CA ARG A 40 11.24 11.24 -3.38
C ARG A 40 11.17 9.71 -3.34
N TYR A 41 10.76 9.05 -4.44
CA TYR A 41 10.56 7.60 -4.50
C TYR A 41 9.65 7.05 -3.38
N ASP A 42 8.74 7.88 -2.88
CA ASP A 42 7.86 7.53 -1.77
C ASP A 42 6.88 6.42 -2.17
N ILE A 43 6.79 5.38 -1.33
CA ILE A 43 5.77 4.32 -1.40
C ILE A 43 4.96 4.31 -0.09
N PRO A 44 4.02 5.25 0.12
CA PRO A 44 3.22 5.29 1.34
C PRO A 44 2.33 4.06 1.54
N GLU A 45 2.05 3.31 0.49
CA GLU A 45 1.29 2.07 0.53
C GLU A 45 2.10 0.93 1.16
N LEU A 46 1.45 0.09 1.98
CA LEU A 46 2.01 -1.18 2.43
C LEU A 46 2.05 -2.15 1.24
N VAL A 47 3.24 -2.66 0.93
CA VAL A 47 3.41 -3.63 -0.16
C VAL A 47 3.41 -5.04 0.42
N ILE A 48 2.56 -5.92 -0.12
CA ILE A 48 2.52 -7.34 0.24
C ILE A 48 2.77 -8.20 -1.00
N TRP A 49 3.60 -9.23 -0.89
CA TRP A 49 3.79 -10.18 -2.00
C TRP A 49 2.67 -11.23 -2.02
N GLU A 50 1.77 -11.09 -2.99
CA GLU A 50 0.60 -11.96 -3.18
C GLU A 50 0.99 -13.44 -3.31
N ASP A 51 2.08 -13.71 -4.04
CA ASP A 51 2.57 -15.06 -4.30
C ASP A 51 3.29 -15.71 -3.11
N LEU A 52 3.44 -14.96 -2.00
CA LEU A 52 4.01 -15.41 -0.73
C LEU A 52 2.98 -15.40 0.40
N ILE A 53 1.69 -15.23 0.09
CA ILE A 53 0.60 -15.40 1.05
C ILE A 53 0.31 -16.89 1.19
N HIS A 54 0.40 -17.41 2.41
CA HIS A 54 0.04 -18.78 2.77
C HIS A 54 -1.04 -18.79 3.84
N VAL A 55 -2.01 -19.69 3.68
CA VAL A 55 -3.12 -19.88 4.63
C VAL A 55 -3.16 -21.35 5.00
N ASP A 56 -3.03 -21.65 6.29
CA ASP A 56 -3.15 -23.00 6.84
C ASP A 56 -4.09 -22.98 8.04
N GLY A 57 -5.28 -23.57 7.88
CA GLY A 57 -6.33 -23.50 8.91
C GLY A 57 -6.72 -22.06 9.25
N ASP A 58 -6.40 -21.65 10.48
CA ASP A 58 -6.64 -20.31 11.04
C ASP A 58 -5.39 -19.42 11.05
N GLU A 59 -4.27 -19.89 10.49
CA GLU A 59 -3.02 -19.14 10.37
C GLU A 59 -2.87 -18.52 8.97
N VAL A 60 -2.49 -17.24 8.93
CA VAL A 60 -2.14 -16.52 7.71
C VAL A 60 -0.71 -16.02 7.83
N VAL A 61 0.16 -16.45 6.91
CA VAL A 61 1.54 -15.99 6.79
C VAL A 61 1.66 -15.16 5.53
N LEU A 62 2.28 -13.99 5.63
CA LEU A 62 2.54 -13.09 4.51
C LEU A 62 3.88 -12.38 4.68
N ILE A 63 4.42 -11.87 3.57
CA ILE A 63 5.63 -11.06 3.54
C ILE A 63 5.26 -9.67 3.04
N GLN A 64 5.72 -8.65 3.77
CA GLN A 64 5.44 -7.25 3.48
C GLN A 64 6.71 -6.42 3.42
N ALA A 65 6.67 -5.33 2.66
CA ALA A 65 7.66 -4.26 2.65
C ALA A 65 7.02 -2.95 3.08
N VAL A 66 7.77 -2.21 3.90
CA VAL A 66 7.37 -0.90 4.42
C VAL A 66 8.40 0.11 3.95
N HIS A 67 7.95 1.14 3.24
CA HIS A 67 8.79 2.31 2.98
C HIS A 67 8.67 3.26 4.18
N GLN A 68 9.63 3.12 5.10
CA GLN A 68 9.59 3.80 6.40
C GLN A 68 9.54 5.33 6.31
N GLU A 69 10.04 5.92 5.22
CA GLU A 69 10.14 7.37 5.04
C GLU A 69 8.78 8.03 4.75
N SER A 70 7.81 7.27 4.21
CA SER A 70 6.57 7.85 3.70
C SER A 70 5.27 7.21 4.20
N ILE A 71 5.31 5.99 4.75
CA ILE A 71 4.10 5.25 5.16
C ILE A 71 3.17 6.03 6.12
N VAL A 72 3.74 6.88 6.97
CA VAL A 72 2.95 7.68 7.94
C VAL A 72 2.47 9.03 7.39
N ILE A 73 2.88 9.45 6.20
CA ILE A 73 2.46 10.75 5.62
C ILE A 73 0.94 10.85 5.49
N PRO A 74 0.23 9.91 4.84
CA PRO A 74 -1.23 10.02 4.72
C PRO A 74 -1.95 9.94 6.08
N GLU A 75 -1.40 9.18 7.03
CA GLU A 75 -1.96 9.05 8.38
C GLU A 75 -1.97 10.37 9.15
N ASN A 76 -0.91 11.17 9.01
CA ASN A 76 -0.84 12.50 9.64
C ASN A 76 -1.90 13.45 9.09
N ILE A 77 -2.17 13.41 7.77
CA ILE A 77 -3.18 14.25 7.13
C ILE A 77 -4.58 13.88 7.64
N ASP A 78 -4.88 12.58 7.74
CA ASP A 78 -6.17 12.12 8.26
C ASP A 78 -6.33 12.40 9.76
N ALA A 79 -5.27 12.28 10.54
CA ALA A 79 -5.28 12.63 11.96
C ALA A 79 -5.67 14.09 12.18
N ILE A 80 -5.16 15.02 11.34
CA ILE A 80 -5.57 16.43 11.40
C ILE A 80 -7.06 16.59 11.14
N ARG A 81 -7.63 15.93 10.11
CA ARG A 81 -9.07 16.02 9.81
C ARG A 81 -9.94 15.39 10.90
N ALA A 82 -9.47 14.30 11.50
CA ALA A 82 -10.15 13.65 12.62
C ALA A 82 -10.19 14.54 13.87
N LEU A 83 -9.06 15.16 14.24
CA LEU A 83 -8.97 16.06 15.39
C LEU A 83 -9.83 17.33 15.23
N THR A 84 -9.97 17.81 14.01
CA THR A 84 -10.69 19.06 13.69
C THR A 84 -12.16 18.83 13.31
N GLY A 85 -12.58 17.57 13.13
CA GLY A 85 -13.94 17.22 12.70
C GLY A 85 -14.28 17.66 11.27
N LEU A 86 -13.26 17.85 10.41
CA LEU A 86 -13.43 18.40 9.06
C LEU A 86 -14.00 17.40 8.04
N ALA A 87 -13.88 16.11 8.29
CA ALA A 87 -14.36 15.06 7.40
C ALA A 87 -14.70 13.78 8.16
N SER A 88 -15.57 12.95 7.58
CA SER A 88 -15.74 11.57 8.03
C SER A 88 -14.47 10.76 7.77
N LYS A 89 -14.31 9.61 8.43
CA LYS A 89 -13.15 8.71 8.25
C LYS A 89 -12.88 8.41 6.77
N TRP A 90 -13.91 7.93 6.05
CA TRP A 90 -13.76 7.48 4.67
C TRP A 90 -13.60 8.64 3.69
N ASP A 91 -14.23 9.78 3.96
CA ASP A 91 -14.02 10.99 3.16
C ASP A 91 -12.59 11.51 3.31
N SER A 92 -12.05 11.53 4.53
CA SER A 92 -10.67 11.95 4.78
C SER A 92 -9.67 11.07 4.04
N ILE A 93 -9.77 9.75 4.19
CA ILE A 93 -8.88 8.79 3.52
C ILE A 93 -8.94 9.00 2.00
N ARG A 94 -10.15 9.07 1.43
CA ARG A 94 -10.33 9.28 -0.02
C ARG A 94 -9.69 10.59 -0.49
N MET A 95 -9.92 11.70 0.22
CA MET A 95 -9.33 13.00 -0.11
C MET A 95 -7.79 12.96 -0.04
N THR A 96 -7.24 12.33 1.00
CA THR A 96 -5.79 12.17 1.17
C THR A 96 -5.20 11.33 0.04
N ASP A 97 -5.78 10.16 -0.21
CA ASP A 97 -5.29 9.20 -1.20
C ASP A 97 -5.34 9.79 -2.62
N GLU A 98 -6.44 10.46 -2.98
CA GLU A 98 -6.58 11.18 -4.26
C GLU A 98 -5.53 12.30 -4.40
N SER A 99 -5.29 13.07 -3.32
CA SER A 99 -4.34 14.20 -3.36
C SER A 99 -2.88 13.77 -3.48
N LEU A 100 -2.54 12.60 -2.92
CA LEU A 100 -1.19 12.04 -2.94
C LEU A 100 -0.97 11.06 -4.10
N GLY A 101 -2.00 10.75 -4.88
CA GLY A 101 -1.94 9.78 -5.98
C GLY A 101 -1.66 8.36 -5.50
N LEU A 102 -2.23 7.97 -4.35
CA LEU A 102 -1.97 6.64 -3.78
C LEU A 102 -2.67 5.53 -4.56
N LEU A 103 -2.01 4.40 -4.63
CA LEU A 103 -2.45 3.20 -5.33
C LEU A 103 -3.24 2.27 -4.40
N ARG A 104 -4.01 1.35 -5.01
CA ARG A 104 -4.69 0.22 -4.36
C ARG A 104 -4.77 -0.96 -5.30
N GLY A 105 -4.88 -2.18 -4.77
CA GLY A 105 -5.00 -3.39 -5.59
C GLY A 105 -3.63 -3.93 -6.01
N GLU A 106 -3.34 -4.00 -7.31
CA GLU A 106 -2.04 -4.50 -7.82
C GLU A 106 -1.05 -3.34 -8.01
N LEU A 107 0.18 -3.50 -7.52
CA LEU A 107 1.24 -2.50 -7.63
C LEU A 107 1.64 -2.26 -9.10
N ILE A 108 1.70 -3.34 -9.88
CA ILE A 108 1.81 -3.34 -11.33
C ILE A 108 1.07 -4.58 -11.84
N GLY A 109 0.09 -4.40 -12.73
CA GLY A 109 -0.76 -5.48 -13.23
C GLY A 109 -1.57 -5.06 -14.43
#